data_AF-A0A351XMS7-F1
#
_entry.id   AF-A0A351XMS7-F1
#
_cell.length_a   1.000
_cell.length_b   1.000
_cell.length_c   1.000
_cell.angle_alpha   90.00
_cell.angle_beta   90.00
_cell.angle_gamma   90.00
#
_symmetry.space_group_name_H-M   'P 1'
#
loop_
_entity.id
_entity.type
_entity.pdbx_description
1 polymer ?
#
loop_
_entity_poly.entity_id
_entity_poly.type
_entity_poly.pdbx_seq_one_letter_code
_entity_poly.pdbx_strand_id
1 'polypeptide(L)'
;MKKWLLNFTITVILSMFLSGCMDDSIPQTVHKYEHDMDDAIAMIDEAEWYCAWLQTQDFISRSNVEALIGHLDSIIDGIGTDIVCTQMDLADWENSNIEELSFHNESSQPTIYHKGISVVSAKEEHSCQTMDGNDSCQFHFGTLAIRKEYSGDDPALQGWYLEYIFQQTEHGGEWAFSCYNGTYNIDAHLELKKSFYKSDYDTVSFQNH
;
A
#
# COMPACT_ATOMS: atom_id res chain seq x y z
N MET A 1 -59.86 3.02 29.12
CA MET A 1 -58.87 2.06 28.59
C MET A 1 -58.31 2.42 27.21
N LYS A 2 -59.09 2.96 26.25
CA LYS A 2 -58.58 3.27 24.88
C LYS A 2 -57.55 4.42 24.78
N LYS A 3 -57.55 5.41 25.68
CA LYS A 3 -56.60 6.54 25.63
C LYS A 3 -55.19 6.18 26.13
N TRP A 4 -55.07 5.16 26.99
CA TRP A 4 -53.79 4.75 27.57
C TRP A 4 -52.98 3.88 26.59
N LEU A 5 -53.65 3.01 25.84
CA LEU A 5 -53.03 2.22 24.76
C LEU A 5 -52.53 3.11 23.62
N LEU A 6 -53.24 4.18 23.27
CA LEU A 6 -52.83 5.08 22.19
C LEU A 6 -51.54 5.85 22.54
N ASN A 7 -51.41 6.32 23.79
CA ASN A 7 -50.21 7.02 24.25
C ASN A 7 -48.99 6.09 24.37
N PHE A 8 -49.19 4.84 24.78
CA PHE A 8 -48.08 3.88 24.87
C PHE A 8 -47.54 3.48 23.49
N THR A 9 -48.42 3.39 22.49
CA THR A 9 -48.03 3.02 21.11
C THR A 9 -47.27 4.15 20.41
N ILE A 10 -47.65 5.42 20.65
CA ILE A 10 -46.95 6.59 20.08
C ILE A 10 -45.53 6.71 20.68
N THR A 11 -45.34 6.46 21.98
CA THR A 11 -44.03 6.56 22.62
C THR A 11 -43.05 5.47 22.13
N VAL A 12 -43.53 4.24 21.90
CA VAL A 12 -42.68 3.15 21.40
C VAL A 12 -42.28 3.37 19.94
N ILE A 13 -43.19 3.87 19.09
CA ILE A 13 -42.88 4.21 17.70
C ILE A 13 -41.87 5.39 17.64
N LEU A 14 -42.00 6.39 18.51
CA LEU A 14 -41.07 7.52 18.57
C LEU A 14 -39.65 7.10 19.03
N SER A 15 -39.54 6.10 19.90
CA SER A 15 -38.24 5.56 20.33
C SER A 15 -37.54 4.68 19.28
N MET A 16 -38.29 4.09 18.34
CA MET A 16 -37.73 3.28 17.25
C MET A 16 -37.18 4.13 16.08
N PHE A 17 -37.48 5.44 16.05
CA PHE A 17 -36.86 6.39 15.12
C PHE A 17 -35.62 7.10 15.69
N LEU A 18 -35.23 6.80 16.94
CA LEU A 18 -34.06 7.39 17.60
C LEU A 18 -32.84 6.46 17.62
N SER A 19 -32.91 5.27 17.02
CA SER A 19 -31.73 4.60 16.48
C SER A 19 -31.28 5.34 15.23
N GLY A 20 -30.82 6.58 15.43
CA GLY A 20 -30.10 7.33 14.43
C GLY A 20 -28.92 6.49 13.98
N CYS A 21 -28.78 6.33 12.66
CA CYS A 21 -27.48 6.12 12.06
C CYS A 21 -26.49 7.04 12.77
N MET A 22 -25.35 6.52 13.23
CA MET A 22 -24.22 7.37 13.58
C MET A 22 -24.00 8.30 12.40
N ASP A 23 -24.19 9.58 12.65
CA ASP A 23 -24.17 10.63 11.65
C ASP A 23 -22.73 10.76 11.16
N ASP A 24 -22.50 10.76 9.84
CA ASP A 24 -21.21 11.04 9.18
C ASP A 24 -20.78 12.53 9.39
N SER A 25 -21.24 13.16 10.47
CA SER A 25 -21.30 14.61 10.66
C SER A 25 -20.18 15.15 11.54
N ILE A 26 -19.08 14.43 11.74
CA ILE A 26 -17.89 15.04 12.33
C ILE A 26 -17.35 16.02 11.28
N PRO A 27 -17.27 17.34 11.57
CA PRO A 27 -16.74 18.29 10.60
C PRO A 27 -15.33 17.88 10.18
N GLN A 28 -15.17 17.61 8.89
CA GLN A 28 -13.90 17.26 8.28
C GLN A 28 -13.50 18.34 7.28
N THR A 29 -12.35 18.97 7.49
CA THR A 29 -11.75 19.84 6.47
C THR A 29 -10.79 19.01 5.63
N VAL A 30 -10.91 19.08 4.31
CA VAL A 30 -10.07 18.34 3.36
C VAL A 30 -9.29 19.32 2.51
N HIS A 31 -7.98 19.15 2.47
CA HIS A 31 -7.06 19.90 1.62
C HIS A 31 -6.38 18.97 0.62
N LYS A 32 -6.22 19.44 -0.62
CA LYS A 32 -5.62 18.67 -1.71
C LYS A 32 -4.37 19.36 -2.22
N TYR A 33 -3.32 18.59 -2.45
CA TYR A 33 -2.03 19.08 -2.92
C TYR A 33 -1.47 18.16 -3.99
N GLU A 34 -0.61 18.69 -4.84
CA GLU A 34 0.26 17.87 -5.68
C GLU A 34 1.54 17.61 -4.86
N HIS A 35 1.95 16.34 -4.81
CA HIS A 35 3.20 15.93 -4.20
C HIS A 35 4.36 16.19 -5.17
N ASP A 36 5.59 16.33 -4.64
CA ASP A 36 6.76 16.41 -5.50
C ASP A 36 6.94 15.10 -6.27
N MET A 37 7.16 15.21 -7.58
CA MET A 37 7.20 14.03 -8.45
C MET A 37 8.52 13.25 -8.31
N ASP A 38 9.62 13.92 -8.01
CA ASP A 38 10.91 13.25 -7.84
C ASP A 38 10.88 12.46 -6.51
N ASP A 39 10.32 13.04 -5.45
CA ASP A 39 10.09 12.36 -4.18
C ASP A 39 9.11 11.17 -4.36
N ALA A 40 8.01 11.37 -5.10
CA ALA A 40 7.05 10.30 -5.39
C ALA A 40 7.68 9.10 -6.11
N ILE A 41 8.58 9.38 -7.06
CA ILE A 41 9.31 8.35 -7.80
C ILE A 41 10.24 7.60 -6.86
N ALA A 42 10.97 8.29 -5.98
CA ALA A 42 11.86 7.66 -5.00
C ALA A 42 11.11 6.74 -4.03
N MET A 43 9.96 7.18 -3.51
CA MET A 43 9.10 6.36 -2.62
C MET A 43 8.62 5.07 -3.31
N ILE A 44 8.23 5.16 -4.57
CA ILE A 44 7.83 3.98 -5.35
C ILE A 44 9.03 3.08 -5.64
N ASP A 45 10.18 3.65 -5.97
CA ASP A 45 11.40 2.90 -6.27
C ASP A 45 11.81 2.04 -5.07
N GLU A 46 11.73 2.60 -3.86
CA GLU A 46 11.93 1.89 -2.59
C GLU A 46 10.85 0.83 -2.35
N ALA A 47 9.57 1.14 -2.59
CA ALA A 47 8.49 0.14 -2.45
C ALA A 47 8.61 -1.02 -3.45
N GLU A 48 9.16 -0.79 -4.65
CA GLU A 48 9.38 -1.83 -5.66
C GLU A 48 10.76 -2.47 -5.64
N TRP A 49 11.68 -1.94 -4.81
CA TRP A 49 13.02 -2.48 -4.66
C TRP A 49 12.99 -3.98 -4.36
N TYR A 50 12.08 -4.42 -3.48
CA TYR A 50 11.97 -5.83 -3.11
C TYR A 50 11.64 -6.73 -4.31
N CYS A 51 10.62 -6.35 -5.10
CA CYS A 51 10.22 -7.09 -6.29
C CYS A 51 11.37 -7.13 -7.32
N ALA A 52 12.10 -6.03 -7.47
CA ALA A 52 13.27 -5.95 -8.32
C ALA A 52 14.41 -6.84 -7.83
N TRP A 53 14.70 -6.79 -6.53
CA TRP A 53 15.73 -7.60 -5.90
C TRP A 53 15.39 -9.09 -6.06
N LEU A 54 14.17 -9.52 -5.74
CA LEU A 54 13.75 -10.92 -5.89
C LEU A 54 13.94 -11.48 -7.29
N GLN A 55 13.63 -10.70 -8.33
CA GLN A 55 13.83 -11.14 -9.72
C GLN A 55 15.29 -11.50 -10.04
N THR A 56 16.24 -11.00 -9.25
CA THR A 56 17.67 -11.28 -9.43
C THR A 56 18.18 -12.44 -8.56
N GLN A 57 17.34 -12.97 -7.66
CA GLN A 57 17.73 -14.02 -6.72
C GLN A 57 17.14 -15.36 -7.16
N ASP A 58 17.99 -16.39 -7.19
CA ASP A 58 17.51 -17.77 -7.32
C ASP A 58 17.28 -18.41 -5.92
N PHE A 59 18.10 -18.02 -4.94
CA PHE A 59 18.10 -18.58 -3.59
C PHE A 59 18.42 -17.53 -2.52
N ILE A 60 18.02 -17.80 -1.28
CA ILE A 60 18.44 -17.05 -0.09
C ILE A 60 18.76 -18.02 1.06
N SER A 61 19.79 -17.72 1.84
CA SER A 61 20.04 -18.49 3.06
C SER A 61 18.98 -18.17 4.11
N ARG A 62 18.56 -19.17 4.89
CA ARG A 62 17.59 -18.98 5.99
C ARG A 62 18.06 -17.91 6.99
N SER A 63 19.37 -17.83 7.24
CA SER A 63 19.97 -16.80 8.09
C SER A 63 19.76 -15.36 7.60
N ASN A 64 19.55 -15.18 6.30
CA ASN A 64 19.33 -13.86 5.69
C ASN A 64 17.84 -13.54 5.52
N VAL A 65 16.94 -14.52 5.64
CA VAL A 65 15.50 -14.28 5.52
C VAL A 65 14.97 -13.41 6.65
N GLU A 66 15.38 -13.64 7.89
CA GLU A 66 14.91 -12.81 9.03
C GLU A 66 15.25 -11.33 8.83
N ALA A 67 16.41 -11.07 8.25
CA ALA A 67 16.91 -9.73 8.03
C ALA A 67 16.27 -9.08 6.78
N LEU A 68 15.92 -9.87 5.77
CA LEU A 68 15.01 -9.45 4.69
C LEU A 68 13.61 -9.10 5.21
N ILE A 69 13.03 -9.94 6.08
CA ILE A 69 11.73 -9.68 6.72
C ILE A 69 11.79 -8.38 7.50
N GLY A 70 12.81 -8.18 8.34
CA GLY A 70 12.97 -6.95 9.11
C GLY A 70 13.08 -5.71 8.23
N HIS A 71 13.77 -5.79 7.09
CA HIS A 71 13.81 -4.69 6.14
C HIS A 71 12.45 -4.43 5.47
N LEU A 72 11.75 -5.49 5.05
CA LEU A 72 10.41 -5.35 4.47
C LEU A 72 9.41 -4.78 5.48
N ASP A 73 9.45 -5.21 6.73
CA ASP A 73 8.62 -4.66 7.80
C ASP A 73 8.84 -3.16 8.01
N SER A 74 10.07 -2.67 7.75
CA SER A 74 10.41 -1.25 7.84
C SER A 74 9.87 -0.41 6.69
N ILE A 75 9.69 -1.01 5.50
CA ILE A 75 9.15 -0.33 4.31
C ILE A 75 7.63 -0.49 4.25
N ILE A 76 7.13 -1.67 4.66
CA ILE A 76 5.76 -2.12 4.50
C ILE A 76 5.30 -2.72 5.83
N ASP A 77 4.68 -1.86 6.64
CA ASP A 77 4.26 -2.04 8.04
C ASP A 77 3.95 -3.49 8.46
N GLY A 78 4.99 -4.22 8.88
CA GLY A 78 4.88 -5.52 9.53
C GLY A 78 4.41 -6.70 8.65
N ILE A 79 4.41 -6.56 7.31
CA ILE A 79 3.95 -7.63 6.41
C ILE A 79 5.09 -8.40 5.71
N GLY A 80 6.34 -8.20 6.13
CA GLY A 80 7.52 -8.80 5.51
C GLY A 80 7.47 -10.33 5.49
N THR A 81 6.98 -10.97 6.55
CA THR A 81 6.82 -12.44 6.58
C THR A 81 5.80 -12.92 5.55
N ASP A 82 4.65 -12.24 5.46
CA ASP A 82 3.58 -12.59 4.53
C ASP A 82 4.06 -12.43 3.08
N ILE A 83 4.81 -11.36 2.80
CA ILE A 83 5.41 -11.14 1.49
C ILE A 83 6.41 -12.25 1.16
N VAL A 84 7.39 -12.51 2.03
CA VAL A 84 8.47 -13.46 1.74
C VAL A 84 7.95 -14.89 1.55
N CYS A 85 7.00 -15.33 2.37
CA CYS A 85 6.48 -16.69 2.27
C CYS A 85 5.71 -16.96 0.96
N THR A 86 5.12 -15.94 0.34
CA THR A 86 4.43 -16.08 -0.96
C THR A 86 5.38 -16.32 -2.13
N GLN A 87 6.66 -16.03 -1.95
CA GLN A 87 7.69 -16.12 -2.99
C GLN A 87 8.49 -17.41 -2.90
N MET A 88 8.09 -18.35 -2.03
CA MET A 88 8.79 -19.61 -1.78
C MET A 88 7.83 -20.79 -1.80
N ASP A 89 8.35 -22.00 -1.91
CA ASP A 89 7.56 -23.20 -1.62
C ASP A 89 7.27 -23.30 -0.12
N LEU A 90 6.00 -23.47 0.23
CA LEU A 90 5.55 -23.50 1.63
C LEU A 90 6.14 -24.68 2.40
N ALA A 91 6.31 -25.85 1.77
CA ALA A 91 6.88 -27.01 2.43
C ALA A 91 8.38 -26.79 2.74
N ASP A 92 9.08 -26.08 1.87
CA ASP A 92 10.48 -25.72 2.11
C ASP A 92 10.62 -24.62 3.18
N TRP A 93 9.72 -23.64 3.17
CA TRP A 93 9.61 -22.61 4.20
C TRP A 93 9.45 -23.21 5.60
N GLU A 94 8.51 -24.14 5.76
CA GLU A 94 8.18 -24.80 7.03
C GLU A 94 9.26 -25.81 7.50
N ASN A 95 10.15 -26.26 6.61
CA ASN A 95 11.19 -27.23 6.94
C ASN A 95 12.48 -26.55 7.44
N SER A 96 12.66 -26.47 8.75
CA SER A 96 13.83 -25.84 9.39
C SER A 96 15.19 -26.47 9.07
N ASN A 97 15.25 -27.63 8.41
CA ASN A 97 16.51 -28.27 8.00
C ASN A 97 17.02 -27.78 6.64
N ILE A 98 16.22 -27.01 5.91
CA ILE A 98 16.61 -26.42 4.64
C ILE A 98 17.31 -25.09 4.92
N GLU A 99 18.61 -25.04 4.62
CA GLU A 99 19.47 -23.87 4.86
C GLU A 99 19.38 -22.83 3.74
N GLU A 100 19.07 -23.25 2.51
CA GLU A 100 18.87 -22.37 1.35
C GLU A 100 17.47 -22.56 0.78
N LEU A 101 16.72 -21.46 0.69
CA LEU A 101 15.35 -21.42 0.19
C LEU A 101 15.35 -20.87 -1.24
N SER A 102 14.66 -21.55 -2.15
CA SER A 102 14.49 -21.08 -3.53
C SER A 102 13.38 -20.04 -3.63
N PHE A 103 13.58 -19.01 -4.46
CA PHE A 103 12.54 -18.05 -4.81
C PHE A 103 11.82 -18.43 -6.10
N HIS A 104 10.51 -18.15 -6.14
CA HIS A 104 9.72 -18.05 -7.36
C HIS A 104 9.95 -16.67 -7.98
N ASN A 105 11.16 -16.43 -8.49
CA ASN A 105 11.55 -15.11 -8.99
C ASN A 105 10.71 -14.65 -10.20
N GLU A 106 10.08 -15.59 -10.91
CA GLU A 106 9.15 -15.32 -12.00
C GLU A 106 7.82 -14.67 -11.56
N SER A 107 7.41 -14.85 -10.30
CA SER A 107 6.13 -14.30 -9.81
C SER A 107 6.22 -12.87 -9.31
N SER A 108 7.42 -12.35 -9.07
CA SER A 108 7.66 -10.96 -8.72
C SER A 108 7.82 -10.13 -9.99
N GLN A 109 7.04 -9.06 -10.18
CA GLN A 109 7.12 -8.18 -11.36
C GLN A 109 7.13 -6.72 -10.89
N PRO A 110 8.29 -6.04 -10.86
CA PRO A 110 8.33 -4.66 -10.44
C PRO A 110 7.85 -3.76 -11.60
N THR A 111 6.71 -3.12 -11.41
CA THR A 111 5.92 -2.50 -12.49
C THR A 111 6.57 -1.25 -13.08
N ILE A 112 7.31 -0.44 -12.29
CA ILE A 112 7.95 0.80 -12.79
C ILE A 112 9.07 0.51 -13.79
N TYR A 113 9.64 -0.69 -13.77
CA TYR A 113 10.77 -1.02 -14.61
C TYR A 113 10.36 -1.55 -15.98
N HIS A 114 9.08 -1.74 -16.28
CA HIS A 114 8.65 -2.10 -17.62
C HIS A 114 8.59 -0.90 -18.57
N LYS A 115 8.94 -1.13 -19.84
CA LYS A 115 8.83 -0.11 -20.89
C LYS A 115 7.37 0.30 -21.07
N GLY A 116 7.14 1.60 -21.27
CA GLY A 116 5.81 2.18 -21.40
C GLY A 116 5.14 2.50 -20.06
N ILE A 117 5.71 2.10 -18.92
CA ILE A 117 5.21 2.45 -17.60
C ILE A 117 5.95 3.66 -17.04
N SER A 118 5.19 4.63 -16.54
CA SER A 118 5.70 5.82 -15.85
C SER A 118 4.78 6.25 -14.72
N VAL A 119 5.36 6.89 -13.70
CA VAL A 119 4.58 7.64 -12.71
C VAL A 119 4.01 8.90 -13.40
N VAL A 120 2.70 9.09 -13.31
CA VAL A 120 1.99 10.17 -14.02
C VAL A 120 1.35 11.20 -13.09
N SER A 121 1.14 10.87 -11.82
CA SER A 121 0.64 11.81 -10.82
C SER A 121 0.97 11.36 -9.41
N ALA A 122 1.13 12.32 -8.50
CA ALA A 122 1.25 12.08 -7.07
C ALA A 122 0.38 13.11 -6.34
N LYS A 123 -0.68 12.65 -5.68
CA LYS A 123 -1.72 13.52 -5.11
C LYS A 123 -1.89 13.27 -3.63
N GLU A 124 -1.84 14.34 -2.87
CA GLU A 124 -2.09 14.31 -1.44
C GLU A 124 -3.50 14.79 -1.11
N GLU A 125 -4.11 14.11 -0.16
CA GLU A 125 -5.31 14.56 0.52
C GLU A 125 -5.05 14.56 2.03
N HIS A 126 -5.13 15.73 2.65
CA HIS A 126 -5.03 15.88 4.09
C HIS A 126 -6.40 16.20 4.64
N SER A 127 -6.82 15.42 5.63
CA SER A 127 -8.06 15.64 6.33
C SER A 127 -7.79 15.95 7.80
N CYS A 128 -8.59 16.88 8.31
CA CYS A 128 -8.59 17.27 9.70
C CYS A 128 -10.00 17.10 10.26
N GLN A 129 -10.15 16.25 11.28
CA GLN A 129 -11.40 16.12 12.03
C GLN A 129 -11.36 16.95 13.30
N THR A 130 -12.40 17.76 13.50
CA THR A 130 -12.62 18.57 14.71
C THR A 130 -13.83 18.04 15.48
N MET A 131 -13.73 17.93 16.80
CA MET A 131 -14.88 17.60 17.65
C MET A 131 -15.63 18.86 18.10
N ASP A 132 -16.95 18.75 18.24
CA ASP A 132 -17.84 19.86 18.57
C ASP A 132 -17.34 20.68 19.77
N GLY A 133 -17.19 21.99 19.54
CA GLY A 133 -16.78 22.97 20.55
C GLY A 133 -15.29 23.27 20.61
N ASN A 134 -14.47 22.65 19.75
CA ASN A 134 -13.04 22.96 19.63
C ASN A 134 -12.62 23.07 18.16
N ASP A 135 -12.19 24.26 17.74
CA ASP A 135 -11.71 24.54 16.37
C ASP A 135 -10.30 23.94 16.10
N SER A 136 -9.67 23.28 17.09
CA SER A 136 -8.37 22.65 16.91
C SER A 136 -8.50 21.26 16.29
N CYS A 137 -7.67 20.95 15.29
CA CYS A 137 -7.56 19.63 14.70
C CYS A 137 -7.28 18.55 15.75
N GLN A 138 -8.12 17.53 15.82
CA GLN A 138 -7.96 16.41 16.77
C GLN A 138 -7.37 15.18 16.09
N PHE A 139 -7.76 14.93 14.84
CA PHE A 139 -7.24 13.82 14.05
C PHE A 139 -6.77 14.32 12.70
N HIS A 140 -5.53 13.98 12.38
CA HIS A 140 -4.90 14.23 11.10
C HIS A 140 -4.83 12.92 10.32
N PHE A 141 -5.34 12.93 9.09
CA PHE A 141 -5.15 11.83 8.17
C PHE A 141 -4.70 12.36 6.83
N GLY A 142 -3.48 12.04 6.44
CA GLY A 142 -2.95 12.22 5.11
C GLY A 142 -3.12 10.95 4.29
N THR A 143 -3.51 11.09 3.03
CA THR A 143 -3.43 10.03 2.01
C THR A 143 -2.63 10.57 0.83
N LEU A 144 -1.60 9.84 0.42
CA LEU A 144 -0.83 10.11 -0.79
C LEU A 144 -1.10 8.99 -1.79
N ALA A 145 -1.66 9.34 -2.95
CA ALA A 145 -1.90 8.42 -4.04
C ALA A 145 -0.89 8.70 -5.17
N ILE A 146 0.03 7.76 -5.40
CA ILE A 146 1.02 7.85 -6.47
C ILE A 146 0.65 6.89 -7.59
N ARG A 147 0.38 7.42 -8.78
CA ARG A 147 -0.21 6.68 -9.90
C ARG A 147 0.81 6.38 -11.00
N LYS A 148 0.85 5.12 -11.41
CA LYS A 148 1.53 4.63 -12.61
C LYS A 148 0.52 4.35 -13.71
N GLU A 149 0.92 4.58 -14.96
CA GLU A 149 0.11 4.24 -16.14
C GLU A 149 0.97 3.64 -17.24
N TYR A 150 0.32 2.81 -18.07
CA TYR A 150 0.88 2.34 -19.33
C TYR A 150 0.53 3.32 -20.46
N SER A 151 1.56 3.77 -21.17
CA SER A 151 1.49 4.73 -22.27
C SER A 151 1.97 4.15 -23.60
N GLY A 152 2.21 2.83 -23.67
CA GLY A 152 2.64 2.17 -24.90
C GLY A 152 1.50 1.73 -25.80
N ASP A 153 1.85 1.01 -26.86
CA ASP A 153 0.93 0.63 -27.94
C ASP A 153 0.26 -0.74 -27.75
N ASP A 154 0.55 -1.46 -26.66
CA ASP A 154 -0.07 -2.76 -26.39
C ASP A 154 -1.57 -2.60 -26.16
N PRO A 155 -2.44 -3.21 -27.00
CA PRO A 155 -3.88 -3.13 -26.85
C PRO A 155 -4.41 -3.72 -25.54
N ALA A 156 -3.75 -4.74 -24.99
CA ALA A 156 -4.18 -5.44 -23.76
C ALA A 156 -3.99 -4.56 -22.51
N LEU A 157 -3.12 -3.56 -22.58
CA LEU A 157 -2.75 -2.69 -21.47
C LEU A 157 -3.30 -1.26 -21.61
N GLN A 158 -4.15 -1.00 -22.59
CA GLN A 158 -4.78 0.31 -22.75
C GLN A 158 -5.64 0.65 -21.53
N GLY A 159 -5.31 1.77 -20.87
CA GLY A 159 -5.97 2.21 -19.65
C GLY A 159 -5.51 1.48 -18.38
N TRP A 160 -4.47 0.64 -18.46
CA TRP A 160 -3.84 0.05 -17.29
C TRP A 160 -3.28 1.15 -16.38
N TYR A 161 -3.55 1.02 -15.09
CA TYR A 161 -2.97 1.86 -14.04
C TYR A 161 -2.83 1.09 -12.74
N LEU A 162 -1.88 1.54 -11.91
CA LEU A 162 -1.70 1.09 -10.54
C LEU A 162 -1.36 2.29 -9.67
N GLU A 163 -2.05 2.42 -8.54
CA GLU A 163 -1.82 3.45 -7.54
C GLU A 163 -1.23 2.84 -6.28
N TYR A 164 -0.17 3.46 -5.76
CA TYR A 164 0.40 3.20 -4.45
C TYR A 164 -0.25 4.18 -3.49
N ILE A 165 -0.90 3.64 -2.46
CA ILE A 165 -1.59 4.43 -1.45
C ILE A 165 -0.73 4.43 -0.19
N PHE A 166 -0.25 5.61 0.16
CA PHE A 166 0.45 5.86 1.41
C PHE A 166 -0.47 6.62 2.37
N GLN A 167 -0.32 6.35 3.66
CA GLN A 167 -1.07 7.00 4.72
C GLN A 167 -0.14 7.65 5.74
N GLN A 168 -0.61 8.75 6.30
CA GLN A 168 0.05 9.46 7.38
C GLN A 168 -1.02 9.74 8.45
N THR A 169 -0.82 9.25 9.67
CA THR A 169 -1.78 9.35 10.78
C THR A 169 -1.47 10.48 11.78
N GLU A 170 -0.33 11.15 11.59
CA GLU A 170 0.13 12.26 12.41
C GLU A 170 0.56 13.43 11.53
N HIS A 171 0.24 14.67 11.93
CA HIS A 171 0.60 15.85 11.15
C HIS A 171 2.12 16.00 10.98
N GLY A 172 2.60 15.83 9.75
CA GLY A 172 4.04 15.88 9.45
C GLY A 172 4.81 14.63 9.90
N GLY A 173 4.11 13.52 10.17
CA GLY A 173 4.72 12.21 10.40
C GLY A 173 5.30 11.59 9.12
N GLU A 174 5.72 10.33 9.19
CA GLU A 174 6.21 9.61 8.02
C GLU A 174 5.05 9.03 7.20
N TRP A 175 5.26 8.90 5.88
CA TRP A 175 4.33 8.22 4.99
C TRP A 175 4.58 6.72 5.05
N ALA A 176 3.55 5.95 5.41
CA ALA A 176 3.61 4.50 5.40
C ALA A 176 2.80 3.93 4.22
N PHE A 177 3.35 2.94 3.52
CA PHE A 177 2.58 2.23 2.50
C PHE A 177 1.38 1.53 3.14
N SER A 178 0.20 1.71 2.55
CA SER A 178 -1.05 1.14 3.06
C SER A 178 -1.56 0.05 2.12
N CYS A 179 -1.76 0.37 0.85
CA CYS A 179 -2.31 -0.57 -0.10
C CYS A 179 -2.06 -0.12 -1.55
N TYR A 180 -2.48 -0.98 -2.47
CA TYR A 180 -2.60 -0.65 -3.88
C TYR A 180 -4.05 -0.39 -4.25
N ASN A 181 -4.25 0.45 -5.27
CA ASN A 181 -5.52 0.62 -5.97
C ASN A 181 -5.31 0.47 -7.48
N GLY A 182 -6.25 -0.19 -8.18
CA GLY A 182 -6.14 -0.43 -9.62
C GLY A 182 -5.78 -1.88 -9.99
N THR A 183 -4.94 -2.05 -11.01
CA THR A 183 -4.65 -3.37 -11.61
C THR A 183 -3.27 -3.86 -11.18
N TYR A 184 -3.25 -4.90 -10.34
CA TYR A 184 -2.07 -5.41 -9.64
C TYR A 184 -1.02 -6.09 -10.55
N ASN A 185 -1.43 -6.57 -11.72
CA ASN A 185 -0.55 -7.30 -12.62
C ASN A 185 -0.38 -6.54 -13.93
N ILE A 186 0.86 -6.56 -14.41
CA ILE A 186 1.22 -6.12 -15.75
C ILE A 186 1.50 -7.36 -16.61
N ASP A 187 1.36 -7.23 -17.93
CA ASP A 187 1.69 -8.34 -18.81
C ASP A 187 3.20 -8.63 -18.79
N ALA A 188 3.54 -9.88 -18.46
CA ALA A 188 4.92 -10.34 -18.25
C ALA A 188 5.76 -10.29 -19.55
N HIS A 189 5.14 -10.11 -20.73
CA HIS A 189 5.88 -9.93 -21.98
C HIS A 189 6.44 -8.53 -22.20
N LEU A 190 6.11 -7.55 -21.35
CA LEU A 190 6.68 -6.22 -21.49
C LEU A 190 8.18 -6.22 -21.16
N GLU A 191 8.98 -5.63 -22.06
CA GLU A 191 10.42 -5.52 -21.85
C GLU A 191 10.75 -4.63 -20.65
N LEU A 192 11.76 -5.02 -19.88
CA LEU A 192 12.33 -4.19 -18.82
C LEU A 192 13.12 -3.01 -19.40
N LYS A 193 13.13 -1.89 -18.69
CA LYS A 193 13.93 -0.69 -18.95
C LYS A 193 15.40 -1.06 -18.81
N LYS A 194 16.24 -0.49 -19.68
CA LYS A 194 17.70 -0.77 -19.65
C LYS A 194 18.37 -0.39 -18.32
N SER A 195 17.79 0.55 -17.57
CA SER A 195 18.29 0.96 -16.25
C SER A 195 18.18 -0.14 -15.20
N PHE A 196 17.16 -1.00 -15.30
CA PHE A 196 16.95 -2.14 -14.39
C PHE A 196 18.12 -3.13 -14.41
N TYR A 197 18.66 -3.42 -15.60
CA TYR A 197 19.83 -4.30 -15.73
C TYR A 197 21.15 -3.67 -15.28
N LYS A 198 21.13 -2.41 -14.85
CA LYS A 198 22.30 -1.63 -14.45
C LYS A 198 22.24 -1.15 -13.01
N SER A 199 21.09 -1.27 -12.35
CA SER A 199 21.01 -0.93 -10.93
C SER A 199 21.80 -1.97 -10.17
N ASP A 200 22.80 -1.49 -9.44
CA ASP A 200 23.44 -2.25 -8.39
C ASP A 200 22.40 -2.35 -7.26
N TYR A 201 21.44 -3.27 -7.39
CA TYR A 201 20.74 -3.80 -6.24
C TYR A 201 21.75 -4.64 -5.48
N ASP A 202 22.76 -3.97 -4.94
CA ASP A 202 23.78 -4.60 -4.14
C ASP A 202 23.04 -5.39 -3.08
N THR A 203 23.41 -6.66 -2.99
CA THR A 203 23.08 -7.54 -1.88
C THR A 203 23.69 -6.91 -0.63
N VAL A 204 23.07 -5.85 -0.13
CA VAL A 204 23.38 -5.32 1.18
C VAL A 204 23.06 -6.49 2.07
N SER A 205 24.13 -7.12 2.56
CA SER A 205 24.07 -7.96 3.73
C SER A 205 23.13 -7.23 4.67
N PHE A 206 21.97 -7.81 4.95
CA PHE A 206 20.97 -7.24 5.86
C PHE A 206 21.50 -7.05 7.31
N GLN A 207 22.82 -7.10 7.48
CA GLN A 207 23.59 -6.78 8.65
C GLN A 207 23.88 -5.27 8.65
N ASN A 208 23.25 -4.58 9.60
CA ASN A 208 23.51 -3.21 10.06
C ASN A 208 22.62 -2.11 9.45
N HIS A 209 21.35 -2.07 9.84
CA HIS A 209 20.68 -0.83 10.20
C HIS A 209 19.85 -1.03 11.47
#